data_AF-A0A067NXD7-F1
#
_entry.id   AF-A0A067NXD7-F1
#
_cell.length_a   1.000
_cell.length_b   1.000
_cell.length_c   1.000
_cell.angle_alpha   90.00
_cell.angle_beta   90.00
_cell.angle_gamma   90.00
#
_symmetry.space_group_name_H-M   'P 1'
#
loop_
_entity.id
_entity.type
_entity.pdbx_description
1 polymer ?
#
loop_
_entity_poly.entity_id
_entity_poly.type
_entity_poly.pdbx_seq_one_letter_code
_entity_poly.pdbx_strand_id
1 'polypeptide(L)'
;MSLNATYDAYVPSSFKEFFAKAKFQPAYTPFNDIRLKTLTPAQQSSFDLAQKITVPGMFHHSIRCFYFSLLMLRNGFPSNTPGVPQISSEELVNRVFHACILHDLGMTQHSSALSHPACGMSFELHGGIMAYEHLKDMEPKLLPEQLGDIVQGIMLHTIPFTTGRSSATGFLVQLSAFFDLQGYQGLGTSLAHVFDKQTVREIEKKYPRGSLVTEIVDQLHGQIKEKPNCLLSHMSSQAELQL
;
A
#
# COMPACT_ATOMS: atom_id res chain seq x y z
N MET A 1 -10.60 -1.58 -17.16
CA MET A 1 -9.53 -2.59 -17.00
C MET A 1 -10.12 -3.99 -16.96
N SER A 2 -9.50 -4.96 -17.67
CA SER A 2 -9.81 -6.39 -17.47
C SER A 2 -8.88 -6.93 -16.38
N LEU A 3 -9.46 -7.46 -15.31
CA LEU A 3 -8.77 -8.20 -14.25
C LEU A 3 -9.14 -9.68 -14.36
N ASN A 4 -8.39 -10.55 -13.67
CA ASN A 4 -8.85 -11.92 -13.44
C ASN A 4 -10.15 -11.90 -12.63
N ALA A 5 -10.89 -13.01 -12.56
CA ALA A 5 -12.08 -13.09 -11.70
C ALA A 5 -11.70 -13.20 -10.21
N THR A 6 -10.60 -13.90 -9.93
CA THR A 6 -10.08 -14.13 -8.58
C THR A 6 -8.56 -14.07 -8.55
N TYR A 7 -8.01 -13.91 -7.36
CA TYR A 7 -6.59 -13.95 -7.06
C TYR A 7 -6.32 -14.85 -5.85
N ASP A 8 -5.07 -15.27 -5.66
CA ASP A 8 -4.65 -15.93 -4.43
C ASP A 8 -4.83 -14.97 -3.25
N ALA A 9 -5.59 -15.36 -2.23
CA ALA A 9 -5.84 -14.54 -1.05
C ALA A 9 -4.58 -14.35 -0.18
N TYR A 10 -3.59 -15.23 -0.33
CA TYR A 10 -2.32 -15.16 0.39
C TYR A 10 -1.16 -15.46 -0.56
N VAL A 11 -0.03 -14.78 -0.34
CA VAL A 11 1.20 -14.96 -1.11
C VAL A 11 2.41 -15.08 -0.15
N PRO A 12 3.57 -15.60 -0.60
CA PRO A 12 4.78 -15.55 0.22
C PRO A 12 5.10 -14.12 0.63
N SER A 13 5.42 -13.88 1.90
CA SER A 13 5.77 -12.53 2.36
C SER A 13 7.13 -12.07 1.84
N SER A 14 8.05 -13.02 1.61
CA SER A 14 9.35 -12.73 1.00
C SER A 14 9.20 -12.32 -0.46
N PHE A 15 9.66 -11.12 -0.81
CA PHE A 15 9.69 -10.66 -2.21
C PHE A 15 10.42 -11.65 -3.13
N LYS A 16 11.54 -12.23 -2.66
CA LYS A 16 12.29 -13.23 -3.43
C LYS A 16 11.44 -14.46 -3.74
N GLU A 17 10.75 -15.01 -2.74
CA GLU A 17 9.90 -16.19 -2.94
C GLU A 17 8.65 -15.87 -3.76
N PHE A 18 8.09 -14.66 -3.60
CA PHE A 18 6.98 -14.17 -4.39
C PHE A 18 7.37 -14.07 -5.88
N PHE A 19 8.44 -13.36 -6.21
CA PHE A 19 8.88 -13.17 -7.60
C PHE A 19 9.38 -14.46 -8.25
N ALA A 20 9.83 -15.45 -7.49
CA ALA A 20 10.14 -16.77 -8.02
C ALA A 20 8.90 -17.54 -8.54
N LYS A 21 7.69 -17.16 -8.08
CA LYS A 21 6.42 -17.83 -8.41
C LYS A 21 5.50 -16.97 -9.27
N ALA A 22 5.52 -15.66 -9.08
CA ALA A 22 4.72 -14.71 -9.84
C ALA A 22 5.16 -14.70 -11.30
N LYS A 23 4.19 -14.63 -12.22
CA LYS A 23 4.44 -14.64 -13.67
C LYS A 23 3.99 -13.32 -14.27
N PHE A 24 4.73 -12.26 -13.96
CA PHE A 24 4.41 -10.95 -14.50
C PHE A 24 4.72 -10.86 -16.00
N GLN A 25 3.82 -10.20 -16.72
CA GLN A 25 3.88 -9.85 -18.13
C GLN A 25 3.40 -8.40 -18.24
N PRO A 26 4.30 -7.42 -18.03
CA PRO A 26 3.91 -6.02 -17.99
C PRO A 26 3.48 -5.58 -19.39
N ALA A 27 2.26 -5.06 -19.49
CA ALA A 27 1.73 -4.50 -20.72
C ALA A 27 1.43 -3.01 -20.53
N TYR A 28 1.74 -2.21 -21.56
CA TYR A 28 1.29 -0.83 -21.59
C TYR A 28 -0.24 -0.79 -21.42
N THR A 29 -0.68 -0.01 -20.43
CA THR A 29 -2.09 0.22 -20.19
C THR A 29 -2.28 1.71 -19.95
N PRO A 30 -3.01 2.44 -20.81
CA PRO A 30 -3.26 3.86 -20.61
C PRO A 30 -3.85 4.14 -19.21
N PHE A 31 -3.42 5.22 -18.56
CA PHE A 31 -3.94 5.59 -17.23
C PHE A 31 -5.47 5.69 -17.22
N ASN A 32 -6.07 6.18 -18.31
CA ASN A 32 -7.52 6.29 -18.45
C ASN A 32 -8.27 4.95 -18.41
N ASP A 33 -7.59 3.83 -18.67
CA ASP A 33 -8.19 2.49 -18.69
C ASP A 33 -8.16 1.79 -17.32
N ILE A 34 -7.27 2.26 -16.42
CA ILE A 34 -7.10 1.76 -15.05
C ILE A 34 -7.67 2.71 -13.98
N ARG A 35 -7.92 3.98 -14.31
CA ARG A 35 -8.50 4.94 -13.36
C ARG A 35 -9.86 4.47 -12.85
N LEU A 36 -10.09 4.63 -11.54
CA LEU A 36 -11.45 4.47 -11.01
C LEU A 36 -12.33 5.58 -11.58
N LYS A 37 -13.51 5.20 -12.08
CA LYS A 37 -14.49 6.15 -12.64
C LYS A 37 -15.40 6.73 -11.56
N THR A 38 -15.71 5.93 -10.55
CA THR A 38 -16.60 6.25 -9.45
C THR A 38 -16.12 5.52 -8.20
N LEU A 39 -16.10 6.20 -7.07
CA LEU A 39 -15.85 5.59 -5.76
C LEU A 39 -17.18 5.21 -5.12
N THR A 40 -17.18 4.11 -4.35
CA THR A 40 -18.30 3.85 -3.43
C THR A 40 -18.32 4.92 -2.32
N PRO A 41 -19.42 5.10 -1.58
CA PRO A 41 -19.46 6.06 -0.47
C PRO A 41 -18.38 5.83 0.59
N ALA A 42 -18.08 4.56 0.91
CA ALA A 42 -17.00 4.21 1.84
C ALA A 42 -15.62 4.58 1.28
N GLN A 43 -15.36 4.25 0.02
CA GLN A 43 -14.12 4.62 -0.66
C GLN A 43 -13.94 6.14 -0.76
N GLN A 44 -15.01 6.88 -1.07
CA GLN A 44 -14.99 8.33 -1.07
C GLN A 44 -14.67 8.88 0.32
N SER A 45 -15.24 8.31 1.38
CA SER A 45 -14.95 8.72 2.75
C SER A 45 -13.48 8.51 3.14
N SER A 46 -12.88 7.36 2.77
CA SER A 46 -11.44 7.13 2.96
C SER A 46 -10.58 8.10 2.16
N PHE A 47 -10.97 8.37 0.90
CA PHE A 47 -10.30 9.34 0.04
C PHE A 47 -10.32 10.75 0.65
N ASP A 48 -11.48 11.20 1.12
CA ASP A 48 -11.68 12.52 1.70
C ASP A 48 -10.92 12.67 3.02
N LEU A 49 -10.91 11.64 3.88
CA LEU A 49 -10.13 11.64 5.12
C LEU A 49 -8.64 11.79 4.81
N ALA A 50 -8.10 10.93 3.94
CA ALA A 50 -6.68 10.95 3.59
C ALA A 50 -6.30 12.30 2.95
N GLN A 51 -7.11 12.82 2.02
CA GLN A 51 -6.87 14.12 1.40
C GLN A 51 -6.88 15.27 2.41
N LYS A 52 -7.78 15.22 3.38
CA LYS A 52 -7.92 16.26 4.40
C LYS A 52 -6.73 16.32 5.33
N ILE A 53 -6.24 15.16 5.77
CA ILE A 53 -5.26 15.13 6.86
C ILE A 53 -3.83 14.92 6.39
N THR A 54 -3.57 14.37 5.20
CA THR A 54 -2.20 14.20 4.70
C THR A 54 -1.76 15.38 3.84
N VAL A 55 -0.45 15.61 3.75
CA VAL A 55 0.09 16.63 2.84
C VAL A 55 -0.05 16.15 1.38
N PRO A 56 -0.12 17.06 0.38
CA PRO A 56 -0.39 16.68 -1.01
C PRO A 56 0.56 15.62 -1.59
N GLY A 57 1.84 15.66 -1.24
CA GLY A 57 2.84 14.66 -1.66
C GLY A 57 2.50 13.25 -1.17
N MET A 58 2.22 13.11 0.13
CA MET A 58 1.81 11.84 0.74
C MET A 58 0.46 11.36 0.20
N PHE A 59 -0.51 12.26 0.02
CA PHE A 59 -1.80 11.86 -0.56
C PHE A 59 -1.64 11.29 -1.98
N HIS A 60 -0.81 11.93 -2.80
CA HIS A 60 -0.49 11.42 -4.13
C HIS A 60 0.28 10.10 -4.07
N HIS A 61 1.18 9.90 -3.11
CA HIS A 61 1.84 8.61 -2.86
C HIS A 61 0.81 7.49 -2.65
N SER A 62 -0.12 7.68 -1.70
CA SER A 62 -1.20 6.72 -1.42
C SER A 62 -2.02 6.37 -2.67
N ILE A 63 -2.33 7.36 -3.51
CA ILE A 63 -3.04 7.14 -4.78
C ILE A 63 -2.18 6.36 -5.79
N ARG A 64 -0.89 6.70 -5.92
CA ARG A 64 0.02 5.96 -6.82
C ARG A 64 0.18 4.50 -6.37
N CYS A 65 0.30 4.24 -5.07
CA CYS A 65 0.36 2.89 -4.51
C CYS A 65 -0.86 2.05 -4.90
N PHE A 66 -2.06 2.65 -4.83
CA PHE A 66 -3.27 1.99 -5.32
C PHE A 66 -3.19 1.64 -6.81
N TYR A 67 -2.78 2.59 -7.67
CA TYR A 67 -2.68 2.32 -9.11
C TYR A 67 -1.59 1.32 -9.47
N PHE A 68 -0.45 1.34 -8.79
CA PHE A 68 0.58 0.31 -8.96
C PHE A 68 0.06 -1.06 -8.52
N SER A 69 -0.74 -1.13 -7.46
CA SER A 69 -1.41 -2.38 -7.08
C SER A 69 -2.35 -2.90 -8.16
N LEU A 70 -3.13 -2.03 -8.80
CA LEU A 70 -3.97 -2.42 -9.96
C LEU A 70 -3.14 -2.94 -11.14
N LEU A 71 -1.98 -2.35 -11.41
CA LEU A 71 -1.07 -2.84 -12.44
C LEU A 71 -0.53 -4.23 -12.10
N MET A 72 -0.16 -4.48 -10.84
CA MET A 72 0.27 -5.82 -10.41
C MET A 72 -0.82 -6.86 -10.62
N LEU A 73 -2.06 -6.56 -10.19
CA LEU A 73 -3.22 -7.42 -10.41
C LEU A 73 -3.45 -7.73 -11.88
N ARG A 74 -3.32 -6.73 -12.75
CA ARG A 74 -3.48 -6.88 -14.21
C ARG A 74 -2.35 -7.67 -14.85
N ASN A 75 -1.12 -7.44 -14.42
CA ASN A 75 0.08 -7.90 -15.13
C ASN A 75 0.53 -9.29 -14.71
N GLY A 76 -0.13 -9.96 -13.77
CA GLY A 76 0.21 -11.35 -13.41
C GLY A 76 0.40 -11.62 -11.93
N PHE A 77 -0.32 -10.88 -11.07
CA PHE A 77 -0.43 -11.26 -9.67
C PHE A 77 -0.96 -12.71 -9.54
N PRO A 78 -0.45 -13.52 -8.59
CA PRO A 78 -0.82 -14.93 -8.45
C PRO A 78 -2.33 -15.17 -8.34
N SER A 79 -2.79 -16.22 -9.02
CA SER A 79 -4.19 -16.67 -9.07
C SER A 79 -4.22 -18.16 -9.35
N ASN A 80 -5.19 -18.88 -8.78
CA ASN A 80 -5.38 -20.32 -8.93
C ASN A 80 -4.18 -21.17 -8.48
N THR A 81 -3.38 -20.72 -7.51
CA THR A 81 -2.33 -21.57 -6.94
C THR A 81 -2.96 -22.74 -6.16
N PRO A 82 -2.55 -24.01 -6.41
CA PRO A 82 -3.10 -25.15 -5.69
C PRO A 82 -2.99 -25.03 -4.17
N GLY A 83 -4.11 -25.24 -3.47
CA GLY A 83 -4.18 -25.18 -2.00
C GLY A 83 -4.19 -23.77 -1.40
N VAL A 84 -4.25 -22.71 -2.22
CA VAL A 84 -4.34 -21.33 -1.74
C VAL A 84 -5.79 -20.83 -1.87
N PRO A 85 -6.42 -20.33 -0.78
CA PRO A 85 -7.74 -19.71 -0.86
C PRO A 85 -7.76 -18.59 -1.89
N GLN A 86 -8.88 -18.42 -2.58
CA GLN A 86 -9.06 -17.39 -3.60
C GLN A 86 -9.89 -16.22 -3.05
N ILE A 87 -9.57 -15.00 -3.47
CA ILE A 87 -10.34 -13.79 -3.21
C ILE A 87 -10.88 -13.24 -4.53
N SER A 88 -12.11 -12.71 -4.53
CA SER A 88 -12.66 -12.07 -5.72
C SER A 88 -11.93 -10.77 -6.05
N SER A 89 -11.86 -10.41 -7.33
CA SER A 89 -11.19 -9.18 -7.75
C SER A 89 -11.87 -7.93 -7.23
N GLU A 90 -13.20 -7.92 -7.14
CA GLU A 90 -13.96 -6.80 -6.58
C GLU A 90 -13.59 -6.57 -5.11
N GLU A 91 -13.60 -7.64 -4.32
CA GLU A 91 -13.25 -7.58 -2.90
C GLU A 91 -11.79 -7.18 -2.69
N LEU A 92 -10.85 -7.79 -3.42
CA LEU A 92 -9.44 -7.45 -3.30
C LEU A 92 -9.17 -5.99 -3.70
N VAL A 93 -9.76 -5.50 -4.78
CA VAL A 93 -9.63 -4.09 -5.19
C VAL A 93 -10.20 -3.16 -4.13
N ASN A 94 -11.32 -3.50 -3.50
CA ASN A 94 -11.88 -2.70 -2.40
C ASN A 94 -10.92 -2.65 -1.21
N ARG A 95 -10.41 -3.80 -0.75
CA ARG A 95 -9.47 -3.88 0.38
C ARG A 95 -8.18 -3.12 0.08
N VAL A 96 -7.61 -3.30 -1.11
CA VAL A 96 -6.38 -2.62 -1.55
C VAL A 96 -6.58 -1.11 -1.68
N PHE A 97 -7.76 -0.66 -2.12
CA PHE A 97 -8.10 0.77 -2.14
C PHE A 97 -8.00 1.36 -0.73
N HIS A 98 -8.72 0.81 0.24
CA HIS A 98 -8.70 1.33 1.60
C HIS A 98 -7.30 1.24 2.23
N ALA A 99 -6.60 0.11 2.05
CA ALA A 99 -5.25 -0.06 2.56
C ALA A 99 -4.29 0.99 1.96
N CYS A 100 -4.25 1.15 0.64
CA CYS A 100 -3.35 2.12 -0.01
C CYS A 100 -3.70 3.56 0.36
N ILE A 101 -4.98 3.92 0.42
CA ILE A 101 -5.40 5.30 0.71
C ILE A 101 -5.16 5.68 2.19
N LEU A 102 -5.20 4.72 3.11
CA LEU A 102 -5.12 4.99 4.55
C LEU A 102 -3.79 4.57 5.21
N HIS A 103 -2.86 3.93 4.50
CA HIS A 103 -1.67 3.35 5.16
C HIS A 103 -0.77 4.37 5.88
N ASP A 104 -0.72 5.60 5.37
CA ASP A 104 0.16 6.65 5.85
C ASP A 104 -0.52 7.69 6.76
N LEU A 105 -1.77 7.44 7.20
CA LEU A 105 -2.46 8.40 8.08
C LEU A 105 -1.67 8.70 9.36
N GLY A 106 -0.92 7.73 9.87
CA GLY A 106 -0.13 7.92 11.09
C GLY A 106 1.09 8.84 10.92
N MET A 107 1.50 9.18 9.70
CA MET A 107 2.61 10.12 9.44
C MET A 107 2.18 11.59 9.47
N THR A 108 0.87 11.85 9.48
CA THR A 108 0.38 13.23 9.43
C THR A 108 0.71 14.04 10.69
N GLN A 109 0.92 15.34 10.46
CA GLN A 109 1.03 16.38 11.51
C GLN A 109 -0.31 17.10 11.75
N HIS A 110 -1.41 16.63 11.15
CA HIS A 110 -2.73 17.23 11.34
C HIS A 110 -3.20 17.03 12.79
N SER A 111 -3.77 18.08 13.38
CA SER A 111 -4.12 18.12 14.81
C SER A 111 -5.01 16.98 15.26
N SER A 112 -5.96 16.53 14.42
CA SER A 112 -6.85 15.42 14.74
C SER A 112 -6.12 14.08 14.94
N ALA A 113 -5.04 13.84 14.19
CA ALA A 113 -4.21 12.65 14.37
C ALA A 113 -3.29 12.78 15.57
N LEU A 114 -2.70 13.97 15.78
CA LEU A 114 -1.82 14.23 16.93
C LEU A 114 -2.57 14.22 18.28
N SER A 115 -3.88 14.49 18.29
CA SER A 115 -4.72 14.36 19.48
C SER A 115 -5.20 12.92 19.74
N HIS A 116 -5.00 12.00 18.80
CA HIS A 116 -5.47 10.64 18.92
C HIS A 116 -4.57 9.84 19.89
N PRO A 117 -5.12 9.05 20.85
CA PRO A 117 -4.29 8.38 21.87
C PRO A 117 -3.20 7.45 21.32
N ALA A 118 -3.44 6.85 20.14
CA ALA A 118 -2.44 5.99 19.49
C ALA A 118 -1.28 6.77 18.84
N CYS A 119 -1.29 8.11 18.85
CA CYS A 119 -0.21 8.91 18.27
C CYS A 119 1.16 8.66 18.90
N GLY A 120 1.20 8.09 20.12
CA GLY A 120 2.42 7.65 20.79
C GLY A 120 3.03 6.35 20.27
N MET A 121 2.34 5.62 19.38
CA MET A 121 2.84 4.39 18.75
C MET A 121 3.60 4.70 17.46
N SER A 122 4.28 3.70 16.88
CA SER A 122 4.81 3.77 15.50
C SER A 122 3.72 4.23 14.54
N PHE A 123 4.08 5.00 13.51
CA PHE A 123 3.09 5.59 12.60
C PHE A 123 2.23 4.52 11.90
N GLU A 124 2.77 3.33 11.65
CA GLU A 124 2.04 2.21 11.03
C GLU A 124 0.92 1.72 11.95
N LEU A 125 1.20 1.59 13.25
CA LEU A 125 0.23 1.18 14.25
C LEU A 125 -0.81 2.28 14.50
N HIS A 126 -0.35 3.52 14.62
CA HIS A 126 -1.22 4.69 14.76
C HIS A 126 -2.18 4.82 13.59
N GLY A 127 -1.65 4.83 12.36
CA GLY A 127 -2.43 4.92 11.13
C GLY A 127 -3.37 3.74 10.95
N GLY A 128 -2.94 2.52 11.31
CA GLY A 128 -3.79 1.33 11.30
C GLY A 128 -4.97 1.44 12.26
N ILE A 129 -4.78 1.96 13.47
CA ILE A 129 -5.87 2.17 14.44
C ILE A 129 -6.85 3.23 13.91
N MET A 130 -6.34 4.36 13.39
CA MET A 130 -7.19 5.38 12.79
C MET A 130 -7.99 4.84 11.60
N ALA A 131 -7.36 4.02 10.75
CA ALA A 131 -8.04 3.37 9.63
C ALA A 131 -9.11 2.38 10.10
N TYR A 132 -8.83 1.61 11.15
CA TYR A 132 -9.80 0.69 11.75
C TYR A 132 -11.06 1.43 12.23
N GLU A 133 -10.89 2.51 13.01
CA GLU A 133 -12.00 3.31 13.52
C GLU A 133 -12.81 3.95 12.39
N HIS A 134 -12.12 4.55 11.42
CA HIS A 134 -12.76 5.15 10.24
C HIS A 134 -13.59 4.13 9.45
N LEU A 135 -13.02 2.97 9.12
CA LEU A 135 -13.70 1.96 8.30
C LEU A 135 -14.84 1.28 9.05
N LYS A 136 -14.70 1.06 10.36
CA LYS A 136 -15.77 0.53 11.19
C LYS A 136 -17.02 1.41 11.15
N ASP A 137 -16.85 2.72 11.14
CA ASP A 137 -17.96 3.67 11.12
C ASP A 137 -18.51 3.90 9.70
N MET A 138 -17.63 3.98 8.70
CA MET A 138 -17.99 4.38 7.33
C MET A 138 -18.36 3.21 6.42
N GLU A 139 -17.99 1.98 6.78
CA GLU A 139 -18.31 0.77 6.03
C GLU A 139 -18.84 -0.35 6.96
N PRO A 140 -20.02 -0.17 7.59
CA PRO A 140 -20.55 -1.11 8.58
C PRO A 140 -20.89 -2.50 8.01
N LYS A 141 -20.82 -2.68 6.69
CA LYS A 141 -21.01 -3.96 5.99
C LYS A 141 -19.71 -4.76 5.84
N LEU A 142 -18.57 -4.15 6.12
CA LEU A 142 -17.27 -4.80 6.05
C LEU A 142 -17.20 -5.88 7.13
N LEU A 143 -16.96 -7.12 6.73
CA LEU A 143 -16.85 -8.24 7.66
C LEU A 143 -15.60 -8.07 8.54
N PRO A 144 -15.60 -8.58 9.78
CA PRO A 144 -14.45 -8.46 10.68
C PRO A 144 -13.13 -8.93 10.07
N GLU A 145 -13.14 -10.01 9.29
CA GLU A 145 -11.97 -10.53 8.58
C GLU A 145 -11.51 -9.63 7.42
N GLN A 146 -12.40 -8.88 6.77
CA GLN A 146 -12.07 -7.91 5.74
C GLN A 146 -11.44 -6.66 6.34
N LEU A 147 -12.05 -6.14 7.41
CA LEU A 147 -11.52 -5.01 8.18
C LEU A 147 -10.14 -5.34 8.78
N GLY A 148 -10.03 -6.52 9.39
CA GLY A 148 -8.78 -7.04 9.94
C GLY A 148 -7.68 -7.14 8.89
N ASP A 149 -8.00 -7.65 7.69
CA ASP A 149 -7.03 -7.77 6.60
C ASP A 149 -6.51 -6.40 6.10
N ILE A 150 -7.39 -5.41 5.94
CA ILE A 150 -7.00 -4.05 5.54
C ILE A 150 -6.09 -3.43 6.60
N VAL A 151 -6.53 -3.47 7.87
CA VAL A 151 -5.82 -2.83 8.98
C VAL A 151 -4.49 -3.50 9.27
N GLN A 152 -4.45 -4.84 9.24
CA GLN A 152 -3.20 -5.58 9.37
C GLN A 152 -2.25 -5.29 8.20
N GLY A 153 -2.77 -5.17 6.97
CA GLY A 153 -1.99 -4.74 5.81
C GLY A 153 -1.35 -3.37 6.03
N ILE A 154 -2.10 -2.40 6.55
CA ILE A 154 -1.60 -1.07 6.93
C ILE A 154 -0.53 -1.17 8.02
N MET A 155 -0.79 -1.89 9.11
CA MET A 155 0.14 -1.94 10.25
C MET A 155 1.49 -2.60 9.92
N LEU A 156 1.55 -3.41 8.86
CA LEU A 156 2.73 -4.19 8.49
C LEU A 156 3.39 -3.74 7.18
N HIS A 157 2.86 -2.71 6.52
CA HIS A 157 3.28 -2.38 5.14
C HIS A 157 4.76 -1.98 5.03
N THR A 158 5.36 -1.40 6.07
CA THR A 158 6.79 -1.04 6.08
C THR A 158 7.71 -2.22 6.30
N ILE A 159 7.24 -3.33 6.87
CA ILE A 159 8.09 -4.41 7.37
C ILE A 159 8.27 -5.51 6.33
N PRO A 160 9.44 -5.61 5.65
CA PRO A 160 9.68 -6.72 4.73
C PRO A 160 9.93 -8.01 5.53
N PHE A 161 9.01 -8.97 5.44
CA PHE A 161 9.19 -10.28 6.08
C PHE A 161 9.95 -11.23 5.16
N THR A 162 10.90 -11.99 5.72
CA THR A 162 11.70 -12.97 4.97
C THR A 162 11.08 -14.37 4.94
N THR A 163 10.05 -14.63 5.75
CA THR A 163 9.35 -15.93 5.84
C THR A 163 7.85 -15.71 6.08
N GLY A 164 7.05 -16.76 5.90
CA GLY A 164 5.61 -16.74 6.17
C GLY A 164 4.76 -16.33 4.96
N ARG A 165 3.52 -15.93 5.24
CA ARG A 165 2.54 -15.52 4.22
C ARG A 165 1.94 -14.16 4.57
N SER A 166 1.79 -13.33 3.55
CA SER A 166 1.01 -12.10 3.62
C SER A 166 -0.33 -12.35 2.94
N SER A 167 -1.37 -11.63 3.36
CA SER A 167 -2.55 -11.51 2.51
C SER A 167 -2.19 -10.79 1.20
N ALA A 168 -3.00 -10.99 0.17
CA ALA A 168 -2.85 -10.26 -1.08
C ALA A 168 -2.91 -8.74 -0.86
N THR A 169 -3.86 -8.28 -0.02
CA THR A 169 -4.01 -6.86 0.36
C THR A 169 -2.71 -6.31 0.96
N GLY A 170 -2.20 -6.96 2.01
CA GLY A 170 -0.99 -6.53 2.71
C GLY A 170 0.25 -6.53 1.82
N PHE A 171 0.39 -7.55 0.96
CA PHE A 171 1.51 -7.63 0.03
C PHE A 171 1.45 -6.52 -1.05
N LEU A 172 0.27 -6.24 -1.60
CA LEU A 172 0.09 -5.22 -2.63
C LEU A 172 0.38 -3.82 -2.10
N VAL A 173 -0.12 -3.46 -0.91
CA VAL A 173 0.18 -2.15 -0.30
C VAL A 173 1.67 -2.02 0.00
N GLN A 174 2.31 -3.06 0.54
CA GLN A 174 3.74 -3.06 0.80
C GLN A 174 4.55 -2.90 -0.50
N LEU A 175 4.39 -3.79 -1.47
CA LEU A 175 5.20 -3.75 -2.70
C LEU A 175 4.98 -2.45 -3.49
N SER A 176 3.76 -1.92 -3.50
CA SER A 176 3.47 -0.64 -4.16
C SER A 176 4.09 0.56 -3.45
N ALA A 177 4.07 0.60 -2.11
CA ALA A 177 4.74 1.64 -1.33
C ALA A 177 6.27 1.60 -1.53
N PHE A 178 6.88 0.42 -1.45
CA PHE A 178 8.32 0.25 -1.73
C PHE A 178 8.69 0.67 -3.15
N PHE A 179 7.90 0.25 -4.16
CA PHE A 179 8.14 0.65 -5.54
C PHE A 179 7.99 2.16 -5.73
N ASP A 180 6.97 2.78 -5.12
CA ASP A 180 6.81 4.22 -5.26
C ASP A 180 7.97 4.97 -4.58
N LEU A 181 8.53 4.52 -3.47
CA LEU A 181 9.65 5.24 -2.84
C LEU A 181 10.99 5.00 -3.54
N GLN A 182 11.28 3.77 -3.92
CA GLN A 182 12.62 3.36 -4.36
C GLN A 182 12.73 3.16 -5.89
N GLY A 183 11.60 3.21 -6.59
CA GLY A 183 11.55 3.05 -8.04
C GLY A 183 11.97 1.67 -8.55
N TYR A 184 12.39 1.63 -9.81
CA TYR A 184 12.63 0.37 -10.52
C TYR A 184 13.79 -0.47 -9.99
N GLN A 185 14.75 0.10 -9.25
CA GLN A 185 15.94 -0.60 -8.77
C GLN A 185 15.95 -0.83 -7.25
N GLY A 186 14.90 -0.40 -6.55
CA GLY A 186 14.89 -0.36 -5.08
C GLY A 186 15.01 -1.70 -4.37
N LEU A 187 14.41 -2.76 -4.92
CA LEU A 187 14.25 -4.04 -4.23
C LEU A 187 15.37 -5.05 -4.51
N GLY A 188 16.59 -4.57 -4.83
CA GLY A 188 17.72 -5.44 -5.19
C GLY A 188 17.54 -6.21 -6.51
N THR A 189 16.44 -5.97 -7.23
CA THR A 189 16.16 -6.48 -8.56
C THR A 189 15.32 -5.46 -9.34
N SER A 190 15.45 -5.46 -10.66
CA SER A 190 14.74 -4.54 -11.53
C SER A 190 13.25 -4.89 -11.59
N LEU A 191 12.35 -3.98 -11.18
CA LEU A 191 10.89 -4.14 -11.27
C LEU A 191 10.32 -3.84 -12.67
N ALA A 192 11.18 -3.70 -13.68
CA ALA A 192 10.74 -3.47 -15.07
C ALA A 192 9.95 -4.66 -15.65
N HIS A 193 10.07 -5.84 -15.03
CA HIS A 193 9.27 -7.03 -15.35
C HIS A 193 7.89 -7.02 -14.69
N VAL A 194 7.57 -6.05 -13.83
CA VAL A 194 6.28 -5.92 -13.12
C VAL A 194 5.48 -4.73 -13.67
N PHE A 195 6.17 -3.61 -13.90
CA PHE A 195 5.55 -2.34 -14.28
C PHE A 195 6.03 -1.83 -15.63
N ASP A 196 5.10 -1.60 -16.55
CA ASP A 196 5.38 -0.89 -17.79
C ASP A 196 5.75 0.58 -17.52
N LYS A 197 6.85 1.05 -18.12
CA LYS A 197 7.42 2.38 -17.88
C LYS A 197 6.51 3.51 -18.37
N GLN A 198 5.80 3.30 -19.47
CA GLN A 198 4.94 4.35 -20.02
C GLN A 198 3.71 4.57 -19.12
N THR A 199 3.12 3.47 -18.65
CA THR A 199 1.99 3.51 -17.72
C THR A 199 2.36 4.18 -16.40
N VAL A 200 3.52 3.85 -15.83
CA VAL A 200 4.03 4.50 -14.60
C VAL A 200 4.21 6.00 -14.80
N ARG A 201 4.80 6.43 -15.92
CA ARG A 201 4.95 7.87 -16.25
C ARG A 201 3.61 8.59 -16.34
N GLU A 202 2.58 7.96 -16.90
CA GLU A 202 1.24 8.56 -16.98
C GLU A 202 0.60 8.73 -15.59
N ILE A 203 0.78 7.75 -14.70
CA ILE A 203 0.34 7.81 -13.30
C ILE A 203 1.07 8.95 -12.57
N GLU A 204 2.39 9.01 -12.66
CA GLU A 204 3.21 10.04 -12.01
C GLU A 204 2.94 11.44 -12.57
N LYS A 205 2.62 11.56 -13.86
CA LYS A 205 2.17 12.83 -14.46
C LYS A 205 0.83 13.28 -13.87
N LYS A 206 -0.08 12.35 -13.61
CA LYS A 206 -1.40 12.66 -13.02
C LYS A 206 -1.30 12.96 -11.52
N TYR A 207 -0.43 12.25 -10.81
CA TYR A 207 -0.20 12.38 -9.37
C TYR A 207 1.30 12.63 -9.11
N PRO A 208 1.76 13.88 -9.26
CA PRO A 208 3.18 14.22 -9.16
C PRO A 208 3.79 13.85 -7.81
N ARG A 209 5.05 13.41 -7.84
CA ARG A 209 5.84 13.08 -6.63
C ARG A 209 6.19 14.33 -5.81
N GLY A 210 6.47 15.46 -6.46
CA GLY A 210 6.92 16.67 -5.77
C GLY A 210 8.15 16.38 -4.90
N SER A 211 8.15 16.87 -3.67
CA SER A 211 9.21 16.67 -2.67
C SER A 211 9.02 15.42 -1.80
N LEU A 212 8.17 14.47 -2.21
CA LEU A 212 7.74 13.32 -1.41
C LEU A 212 8.88 12.58 -0.71
N VAL A 213 9.96 12.24 -1.44
CA VAL A 213 11.04 11.43 -0.87
C VAL A 213 11.70 12.17 0.29
N THR A 214 11.95 13.47 0.13
CA THR A 214 12.49 14.32 1.19
C THR A 214 11.50 14.43 2.36
N GLU A 215 10.22 14.67 2.09
CA GLU A 215 9.17 14.75 3.12
C GLU A 215 9.07 13.45 3.94
N ILE A 216 9.10 12.30 3.29
CA ILE A 216 9.05 10.99 3.96
C ILE A 216 10.34 10.75 4.74
N VAL A 217 11.52 10.97 4.16
CA VAL A 217 12.80 10.78 4.88
C VAL A 217 12.85 11.63 6.15
N ASP A 218 12.44 12.90 6.07
CA ASP A 218 12.41 13.79 7.23
C ASP A 218 11.42 13.30 8.30
N GLN A 219 10.25 12.82 7.88
CA GLN A 219 9.26 12.26 8.80
C GLN A 219 9.72 10.94 9.44
N LEU A 220 10.36 10.04 8.69
CA LEU A 220 10.91 8.79 9.20
C LEU A 220 12.00 9.06 10.25
N HIS A 221 12.92 10.01 9.97
CA HIS A 221 13.91 10.43 10.96
C HIS A 221 13.27 11.06 12.20
N GLY A 222 12.21 11.88 12.02
CA GLY A 222 11.41 12.42 13.11
C GLY A 222 10.80 11.31 13.98
N GLN A 223 10.18 10.30 13.37
CA GLN A 223 9.60 9.15 14.08
C GLN A 223 10.65 8.39 14.89
N ILE A 224 11.82 8.09 14.32
CA ILE A 224 12.88 7.37 15.04
C ILE A 224 13.39 8.19 16.24
N LYS A 225 13.51 9.51 16.08
CA LYS A 225 13.97 10.40 17.14
C LYS A 225 12.95 10.53 18.29
N GLU A 226 11.68 10.71 17.95
CA GLU A 226 10.60 10.91 18.93
C GLU A 226 10.16 9.60 19.58
N LYS A 227 10.24 8.50 18.83
CA LYS A 227 9.80 7.15 19.23
C LYS A 227 10.90 6.14 18.89
N PRO A 228 11.96 6.04 19.72
CA PRO A 228 13.09 5.13 19.45
C PRO A 228 12.70 3.65 19.36
N ASN A 229 11.55 3.27 19.92
CA ASN A 229 10.97 1.92 19.87
C ASN A 229 9.96 1.74 18.71
N CYS A 230 9.90 2.65 17.75
CA CYS A 230 9.01 2.51 16.60
C CYS A 230 9.43 1.34 15.69
N LEU A 231 8.49 0.79 14.91
CA LEU A 231 8.75 -0.35 14.04
C LEU A 231 9.89 -0.08 13.04
N LEU A 232 9.97 1.16 12.54
CA LEU A 232 11.02 1.62 11.65
C LEU A 232 12.43 1.45 12.22
N SER A 233 12.62 1.65 13.54
CA SER A 233 13.95 1.55 14.17
C SER A 233 14.48 0.11 14.17
N HIS A 234 13.61 -0.87 13.93
CA HIS A 234 13.95 -2.28 13.82
C HIS A 234 14.20 -2.74 12.37
N MET A 235 14.01 -1.87 11.37
CA MET A 235 14.18 -2.23 9.97
C MET A 235 15.65 -2.28 9.51
N SER A 236 16.63 -1.95 10.37
CA SER A 236 18.05 -1.93 10.03
C SER A 236 18.93 -2.80 10.93
N SER A 237 19.08 -4.07 10.54
CA SER A 237 20.37 -4.77 10.56
C SER A 237 20.68 -5.56 9.28
N GLN A 238 19.84 -5.51 8.24
CA GLN A 238 20.04 -6.30 7.01
C GLN A 238 20.12 -5.55 5.68
N ALA A 239 19.85 -4.25 5.62
CA ALA A 239 20.27 -3.42 4.50
C ALA A 239 20.24 -1.96 4.95
N GLU A 240 21.35 -1.26 4.75
CA GLU A 240 21.39 0.19 4.83
C GLU A 240 20.25 0.75 3.96
N LEU A 241 19.35 1.51 4.58
CA LEU A 241 18.41 2.37 3.88
C LEU A 241 19.22 3.44 3.13
N GLN A 242 19.80 3.07 2.00
CA GLN A 242 20.27 4.01 0.98
C GLN A 242 19.02 4.45 0.21
N LEU A 243 18.26 5.36 0.82
CA LEU A 243 17.28 6.21 0.14
C LEU A 243 18.00 7.34 -0.60
#